data_AF-A0AAV8HRE9-F1
#
_entry.id   AF-A0AAV8HRE9-F1
#
_cell.length_a   1.000
_cell.length_b   1.000
_cell.length_c   1.000
_cell.angle_alpha   90.00
_cell.angle_beta   90.00
_cell.angle_gamma   90.00
#
_symmetry.space_group_name_H-M   'P 1'
#
loop_
_entity.id
_entity.type
_entity.pdbx_description
1 polymer ?
#
loop_
_entity_poly.entity_id
_entity_poly.type
_entity_poly.pdbx_seq_one_letter_code
_entity_poly.pdbx_strand_id
1 'polypeptide(L)'
;MNSTRLIICSVLITNIGILLLISRAHGSQQASALFVFGDSLIDNGNNNYLDSLAKADYYPYGIDFFEGPTGRFCNGKTVIDGMCDLLGLPYLPAHANPNLNGSKLLAGVNYASAAGGILDVTGTFLGDRYSLKQQVLHFEEDLNDIKNLFSHDEDYNEYLSKSIVVMVLGSNDYINNYLLPTLYTSSYTYTPEQYANLLLNEYTRQILAVQSLGVRKFLLAAVGPLGCIPNQRASAGGPDCVDQVNQIVGYFNRGLGSLVKQLNTDHPDSVFLYGNTYDTLGDMLNNPDKYGK
;
A
#
# COMPACT_ATOMS: atom_id res chain seq x y z
N MET A 1 -8.37 -26.05 15.95
CA MET A 1 -7.40 -25.43 15.02
C MET A 1 -8.22 -24.52 14.12
N ASN A 2 -8.33 -23.25 14.51
CA ASN A 2 -9.39 -22.37 14.02
C ASN A 2 -8.94 -21.60 12.77
N SER A 3 -9.72 -21.77 11.70
CA SER A 3 -9.57 -21.20 10.36
C SER A 3 -9.82 -19.69 10.26
N THR A 4 -9.85 -18.96 11.38
CA THR A 4 -10.19 -17.53 11.45
C THR A 4 -9.04 -16.61 11.00
N ARG A 5 -7.86 -17.15 10.69
CA ARG A 5 -6.64 -16.35 10.45
C ARG A 5 -6.39 -15.97 8.98
N LEU A 6 -7.12 -16.55 8.03
CA LEU A 6 -6.87 -16.38 6.59
C LEU A 6 -7.55 -15.15 5.96
N ILE A 7 -8.49 -14.51 6.66
CA ILE A 7 -9.51 -13.65 6.02
C ILE A 7 -9.03 -12.20 5.80
N ILE A 8 -8.03 -11.70 6.54
CA ILE A 8 -7.64 -10.28 6.47
C ILE A 8 -6.95 -9.94 5.14
N CYS A 9 -6.27 -10.89 4.50
CA CYS A 9 -5.56 -10.66 3.23
C CYS A 9 -6.41 -10.91 1.97
N SER A 10 -7.46 -11.73 2.05
CA SER A 10 -8.18 -12.21 0.87
C SER A 10 -9.21 -11.23 0.28
N VAL A 11 -9.51 -10.10 0.92
CA VAL A 11 -10.77 -9.36 0.63
C VAL A 11 -10.59 -7.88 0.23
N LEU A 12 -9.36 -7.36 0.17
CA LEU A 12 -9.10 -6.13 -0.62
C LEU A 12 -9.35 -6.35 -2.13
N ILE A 13 -9.46 -7.62 -2.57
CA ILE A 13 -9.70 -8.03 -3.96
C ILE A 13 -11.11 -7.66 -4.45
N THR A 14 -12.12 -7.56 -3.57
CA THR A 14 -13.52 -7.36 -4.01
C THR A 14 -13.85 -5.96 -4.56
N ASN A 15 -13.04 -4.92 -4.29
CA ASN A 15 -13.22 -3.59 -4.93
C ASN A 15 -12.43 -3.42 -6.23
N ILE A 16 -11.58 -4.39 -6.58
CA ILE A 16 -10.87 -4.43 -7.87
C ILE A 16 -11.75 -5.10 -8.94
N GLY A 17 -12.84 -5.77 -8.54
CA GLY A 17 -13.76 -6.48 -9.43
C GLY A 17 -14.41 -5.60 -10.51
N ILE A 18 -14.60 -4.31 -10.28
CA ILE A 18 -15.21 -3.41 -11.28
C ILE A 18 -14.23 -3.07 -12.41
N LEU A 19 -12.91 -3.09 -12.17
CA LEU A 19 -11.91 -2.95 -13.25
C LEU A 19 -11.76 -4.26 -14.07
N LEU A 20 -12.03 -5.41 -13.44
CA LEU A 20 -11.81 -6.73 -14.04
C LEU A 20 -12.99 -7.25 -14.89
N LEU A 21 -14.15 -6.60 -14.83
CA LEU A 21 -15.30 -6.96 -15.67
C LEU A 21 -15.15 -6.49 -17.13
N ILE A 22 -14.14 -5.67 -17.46
CA ILE A 22 -13.90 -5.19 -18.82
C ILE A 22 -12.87 -6.06 -19.58
N SER A 23 -12.13 -6.95 -18.90
CA SER A 23 -10.95 -7.61 -19.49
C SER A 23 -10.97 -9.13 -19.48
N ARG A 24 -12.12 -9.79 -19.27
CA ARG A 24 -12.25 -11.27 -19.42
C ARG A 24 -12.32 -11.74 -20.89
N ALA A 25 -11.67 -11.02 -21.78
CA ALA A 25 -11.44 -11.46 -23.15
C ALA A 25 -9.92 -11.60 -23.35
N HIS A 26 -9.46 -12.85 -23.30
CA HIS A 26 -8.10 -13.34 -23.61
C HIS A 26 -7.11 -13.29 -22.44
N GLY A 27 -6.38 -14.39 -22.26
CA GLY A 27 -5.29 -14.55 -21.28
C GLY A 27 -4.04 -13.73 -21.62
N SER A 28 -4.21 -12.45 -21.96
CA SER A 28 -3.16 -11.46 -22.16
C SER A 28 -2.95 -10.63 -20.89
N GLN A 29 -1.69 -10.33 -20.60
CA GLN A 29 -1.26 -9.41 -19.55
C GLN A 29 -2.02 -8.06 -19.67
N GLN A 30 -2.69 -7.65 -18.59
CA GLN A 30 -3.61 -6.49 -18.60
C GLN A 30 -2.95 -5.15 -18.26
N ALA A 31 -1.73 -5.20 -17.71
CA ALA A 31 -0.90 -4.03 -17.41
C ALA A 31 0.57 -4.36 -17.69
N SER A 32 1.34 -3.40 -18.20
CA SER A 32 2.76 -3.65 -18.50
C SER A 32 3.58 -3.95 -17.24
N ALA A 33 3.32 -3.22 -16.16
CA ALA A 33 3.92 -3.44 -14.86
C ALA A 33 3.02 -2.97 -13.72
N LEU A 34 3.32 -3.44 -12.51
CA LEU A 34 2.69 -3.02 -11.27
C LEU A 34 3.76 -2.51 -10.28
N PHE A 35 3.73 -1.23 -9.96
CA PHE A 35 4.63 -0.60 -9.00
C PHE A 35 3.88 -0.28 -7.71
N VAL A 36 4.48 -0.64 -6.57
CA VAL A 36 3.75 -0.70 -5.30
C VAL A 36 4.48 0.07 -4.22
N PHE A 37 3.78 1.02 -3.61
CA PHE A 37 4.24 1.87 -2.51
C PHE A 37 3.35 1.61 -1.31
N GLY A 38 3.94 1.43 -0.14
CA GLY A 38 3.14 0.97 0.98
C GLY A 38 3.86 0.80 2.30
N ASP A 39 3.11 0.20 3.21
CA ASP A 39 3.59 -0.29 4.49
C ASP A 39 3.50 -1.82 4.60
N SER A 40 3.50 -2.34 5.83
CA SER A 40 3.44 -3.77 6.13
C SER A 40 2.22 -4.48 5.53
N LEU A 41 1.14 -3.76 5.21
CA LEU A 41 -0.05 -4.37 4.60
C LEU A 41 0.24 -4.98 3.22
N ILE A 42 1.27 -4.49 2.55
CA ILE A 42 1.64 -4.90 1.19
C ILE A 42 3.15 -5.10 1.00
N ASP A 43 3.96 -5.07 2.07
CA ASP A 43 5.37 -5.45 2.02
C ASP A 43 5.51 -6.96 1.71
N ASN A 44 6.38 -7.29 0.76
CA ASN A 44 6.69 -8.65 0.35
C ASN A 44 8.07 -9.15 0.84
N GLY A 45 8.84 -8.32 1.54
CA GLY A 45 10.14 -8.68 2.10
C GLY A 45 11.19 -7.57 2.11
N ASN A 46 10.86 -6.30 1.83
CA ASN A 46 11.85 -5.22 1.84
C ASN A 46 12.52 -5.08 3.20
N ASN A 47 11.75 -5.15 4.28
CA ASN A 47 12.26 -4.98 5.64
C ASN A 47 13.25 -6.09 6.08
N ASN A 48 13.30 -7.23 5.38
CA ASN A 48 14.26 -8.28 5.73
C ASN A 48 15.71 -7.82 5.54
N TYR A 49 15.93 -6.89 4.59
CA TYR A 49 17.22 -6.33 4.22
C TYR A 49 17.58 -5.04 4.98
N LEU A 50 16.77 -4.66 5.97
CA LEU A 50 16.95 -3.48 6.79
C LEU A 50 17.27 -3.85 8.25
N ASP A 51 17.97 -2.96 8.95
CA ASP A 51 18.14 -3.05 10.41
C ASP A 51 16.87 -2.57 11.12
N SER A 52 15.82 -3.40 11.01
CA SER A 52 14.45 -3.12 11.45
C SER A 52 13.95 -4.16 12.44
N LEU A 53 13.15 -3.71 13.42
CA LEU A 53 12.33 -4.59 14.26
C LEU A 53 11.03 -5.00 13.55
N ALA A 54 10.61 -4.27 12.52
CA ALA A 54 9.41 -4.56 11.75
C ALA A 54 9.71 -5.60 10.67
N LYS A 55 9.85 -6.87 11.06
CA LYS A 55 10.04 -8.01 10.15
C LYS A 55 8.96 -9.08 10.34
N ALA A 56 8.69 -9.82 9.26
CA ALA A 56 7.74 -10.95 9.20
C ALA A 56 8.33 -12.14 8.43
N ASP A 57 9.64 -12.34 8.54
CA ASP A 57 10.44 -13.40 7.92
C ASP A 57 10.58 -14.65 8.81
N TYR A 58 9.61 -14.87 9.70
CA TYR A 58 9.59 -15.98 10.64
C TYR A 58 8.19 -16.57 10.82
N TYR A 59 8.11 -17.81 11.29
CA TYR A 59 6.86 -18.49 11.59
C TYR A 59 6.03 -17.71 12.65
N PRO A 60 4.70 -17.53 12.49
CA PRO A 60 3.81 -18.20 11.53
C PRO A 60 3.54 -17.42 10.23
N TYR A 61 4.27 -16.33 9.96
CA TYR A 61 4.09 -15.59 8.71
C TYR A 61 4.46 -16.48 7.50
N GLY A 62 3.74 -16.30 6.39
CA GLY A 62 3.97 -17.07 5.16
C GLY A 62 3.67 -18.58 5.24
N ILE A 63 3.03 -19.08 6.31
CA ILE A 63 2.69 -20.52 6.46
C ILE A 63 1.83 -21.08 5.31
N ASP A 64 1.00 -20.23 4.70
CA ASP A 64 0.11 -20.53 3.56
C ASP A 64 0.69 -19.99 2.23
N PHE A 65 1.89 -19.40 2.23
CA PHE A 65 2.58 -18.93 1.02
C PHE A 65 3.59 -19.97 0.52
N PHE A 66 3.69 -20.16 -0.79
CA PHE A 66 4.48 -21.26 -1.36
C PHE A 66 5.99 -21.14 -1.12
N GLU A 67 6.50 -19.93 -0.87
CA GLU A 67 7.91 -19.67 -0.51
C GLU A 67 8.15 -19.64 1.01
N GLY A 68 7.12 -19.82 1.84
CA GLY A 68 7.21 -19.67 3.28
C GLY A 68 7.29 -18.20 3.73
N PRO A 69 7.97 -17.92 4.87
CA PRO A 69 8.03 -16.58 5.46
C PRO A 69 8.94 -15.63 4.67
N THR A 70 8.38 -14.93 3.68
CA THR A 70 9.16 -14.00 2.86
C THR A 70 9.26 -12.59 3.44
N GLY A 71 8.63 -12.29 4.58
CA GLY A 71 8.46 -10.92 5.08
C GLY A 71 7.07 -10.31 4.81
N ARG A 72 6.13 -11.08 4.23
CA ARG A 72 4.72 -10.69 4.15
C ARG A 72 4.09 -10.74 5.54
N PHE A 73 3.45 -9.65 5.98
CA PHE A 73 2.79 -9.55 7.30
C PHE A 73 1.43 -10.26 7.36
N CYS A 74 1.37 -11.46 6.77
CA CYS A 74 0.21 -12.33 6.78
C CYS A 74 0.66 -13.79 6.63
N ASN A 75 -0.30 -14.70 6.65
CA ASN A 75 0.00 -16.12 6.44
C ASN A 75 0.35 -16.44 4.98
N GLY A 76 -0.09 -15.65 4.01
CA GLY A 76 -0.16 -16.07 2.62
C GLY A 76 0.10 -14.93 1.64
N LYS A 77 -0.73 -14.86 0.60
CA LYS A 77 -0.73 -13.77 -0.39
C LYS A 77 -1.23 -12.47 0.24
N THR A 78 -0.59 -11.36 -0.12
CA THR A 78 -1.11 -10.00 0.10
C THR A 78 -2.14 -9.65 -0.98
N VAL A 79 -2.80 -8.49 -0.84
CA VAL A 79 -3.67 -7.98 -1.93
C VAL A 79 -2.90 -7.78 -3.23
N ILE A 80 -1.62 -7.39 -3.17
CA ILE A 80 -0.78 -7.15 -4.34
C ILE A 80 -0.52 -8.44 -5.11
N ASP A 81 -0.29 -9.54 -4.40
CA ASP A 81 -0.15 -10.85 -5.03
C ASP A 81 -1.46 -11.26 -5.73
N GLY A 82 -2.61 -10.99 -5.10
CA GLY A 82 -3.91 -11.15 -5.74
C GLY A 82 -4.10 -10.25 -6.97
N MET A 83 -3.60 -9.01 -6.94
CA MET A 83 -3.61 -8.13 -8.11
C MET A 83 -2.72 -8.66 -9.24
N CYS A 84 -1.56 -9.22 -8.92
CA CYS A 84 -0.69 -9.86 -9.90
C CYS A 84 -1.40 -11.02 -10.59
N ASP A 85 -2.06 -11.91 -9.80
CA ASP A 85 -2.86 -13.02 -10.34
C ASP A 85 -3.94 -12.52 -11.32
N LEU A 86 -4.61 -11.41 -11.00
CA LEU A 86 -5.70 -10.84 -11.80
C LEU A 86 -5.20 -10.11 -13.06
N LEU A 87 -4.04 -9.48 -12.99
CA LEU A 87 -3.42 -8.74 -14.10
C LEU A 87 -2.60 -9.65 -15.04
N GLY A 88 -2.35 -10.90 -14.65
CA GLY A 88 -1.48 -11.82 -15.36
C GLY A 88 0.00 -11.45 -15.23
N LEU A 89 0.40 -10.86 -14.10
CA LEU A 89 1.77 -10.49 -13.77
C LEU A 89 2.41 -11.54 -12.85
N PRO A 90 3.75 -11.74 -12.91
CA PRO A 90 4.45 -12.48 -11.87
C PRO A 90 4.35 -11.74 -10.52
N TYR A 91 4.58 -12.45 -9.41
CA TYR A 91 4.70 -11.77 -8.12
C TYR A 91 5.91 -10.86 -8.11
N LEU A 92 5.68 -9.65 -7.61
CA LEU A 92 6.68 -8.60 -7.64
C LEU A 92 7.85 -8.95 -6.72
N PRO A 93 9.09 -8.63 -7.11
CA PRO A 93 10.23 -8.67 -6.20
C PRO A 93 10.15 -7.53 -5.18
N ALA A 94 10.76 -7.73 -4.01
CA ALA A 94 11.07 -6.65 -3.09
C ALA A 94 12.21 -5.81 -3.67
N HIS A 95 12.08 -4.48 -3.67
CA HIS A 95 13.13 -3.57 -4.13
C HIS A 95 14.48 -3.84 -3.45
N ALA A 96 14.48 -4.02 -2.12
CA ALA A 96 15.70 -4.21 -1.33
C ALA A 96 16.40 -5.57 -1.57
N ASN A 97 15.87 -6.45 -2.41
CA ASN A 97 16.51 -7.70 -2.74
C ASN A 97 17.79 -7.45 -3.57
N PRO A 98 18.99 -7.84 -3.09
CA PRO A 98 20.26 -7.56 -3.77
C PRO A 98 20.40 -8.28 -5.12
N ASN A 99 19.51 -9.24 -5.43
CA ASN A 99 19.49 -9.95 -6.70
C ASN A 99 18.47 -9.37 -7.71
N LEU A 100 17.85 -8.23 -7.39
CA LEU A 100 16.98 -7.48 -8.29
C LEU A 100 17.83 -6.71 -9.32
N ASN A 101 17.63 -7.00 -10.61
CA ASN A 101 18.30 -6.29 -11.70
C ASN A 101 17.65 -6.64 -13.06
N GLY A 102 17.92 -5.80 -14.05
CA GLY A 102 17.62 -6.05 -15.46
C GLY A 102 16.14 -6.38 -15.69
N SER A 103 15.89 -7.44 -16.46
CA SER A 103 14.52 -7.81 -16.86
C SER A 103 13.59 -8.18 -15.70
N LYS A 104 14.11 -8.43 -14.49
CA LYS A 104 13.28 -8.68 -13.30
C LYS A 104 12.48 -7.45 -12.85
N LEU A 105 12.89 -6.26 -13.27
CA LEU A 105 12.20 -4.99 -13.00
C LEU A 105 10.99 -4.78 -13.91
N LEU A 106 10.93 -5.44 -15.07
CA LEU A 106 9.97 -5.14 -16.16
C LEU A 106 8.52 -5.48 -15.83
N ALA A 107 8.25 -6.37 -14.87
CA ALA A 107 6.89 -6.63 -14.40
C ALA A 107 6.43 -5.67 -13.29
N GLY A 108 7.34 -4.81 -12.83
CA GLY A 108 7.17 -3.94 -11.69
C GLY A 108 7.88 -4.43 -10.43
N VAL A 109 7.86 -3.59 -9.40
CA VAL A 109 8.62 -3.75 -8.16
C VAL A 109 7.76 -3.31 -6.98
N ASN A 110 7.96 -3.99 -5.84
CA ASN A 110 7.36 -3.61 -4.58
C ASN A 110 8.35 -2.83 -3.72
N TYR A 111 8.04 -1.56 -3.46
CA TYR A 111 8.81 -0.64 -2.62
C TYR A 111 8.25 -0.52 -1.20
N ALA A 112 7.11 -1.16 -0.90
CA ALA A 112 6.46 -1.06 0.40
C ALA A 112 7.39 -1.53 1.53
N SER A 113 7.37 -0.81 2.65
CA SER A 113 8.24 -1.07 3.78
C SER A 113 7.46 -0.99 5.09
N ALA A 114 7.47 -2.08 5.85
CA ALA A 114 6.81 -2.12 7.15
C ALA A 114 7.29 -1.00 8.09
N ALA A 115 6.36 -0.52 8.92
CA ALA A 115 6.48 0.69 9.75
C ALA A 115 6.63 2.02 8.99
N GLY A 116 6.86 2.00 7.67
CA GLY A 116 6.89 3.19 6.83
C GLY A 116 5.57 3.95 6.82
N GLY A 117 5.66 5.27 6.70
CA GLY A 117 4.52 6.17 6.58
C GLY A 117 4.71 7.19 5.47
N ILE A 118 3.71 8.04 5.31
CA ILE A 118 3.77 9.20 4.42
C ILE A 118 4.85 10.17 4.90
N LEU A 119 4.95 10.39 6.22
CA LEU A 119 5.97 11.25 6.80
C LEU A 119 7.29 10.50 7.02
N ASP A 120 8.40 11.19 6.76
CA ASP A 120 9.74 10.66 7.02
C ASP A 120 9.93 10.26 8.50
N VAL A 121 9.30 10.94 9.47
CA VAL A 121 9.48 10.63 10.89
C VAL A 121 8.68 9.43 11.39
N THR A 122 7.71 8.95 10.62
CA THR A 122 6.81 7.87 11.04
C THR A 122 7.58 6.55 11.24
N GLY A 123 7.27 5.85 12.33
CA GLY A 123 7.77 4.49 12.60
C GLY A 123 9.27 4.37 12.90
N THR A 124 10.01 5.48 13.02
CA THR A 124 11.46 5.48 13.30
C THR A 124 11.87 4.70 14.55
N PHE A 125 10.99 4.62 15.56
CA PHE A 125 11.29 3.88 16.79
C PHE A 125 11.43 2.36 16.57
N LEU A 126 11.00 1.84 15.41
CA LEU A 126 11.11 0.44 15.02
C LEU A 126 12.39 0.14 14.22
N GLY A 127 13.30 1.11 14.09
CA GLY A 127 14.54 0.99 13.33
C GLY A 127 14.37 1.44 11.88
N ASP A 128 15.17 0.85 10.99
CA ASP A 128 15.17 1.22 9.58
C ASP A 128 13.87 0.81 8.89
N ARG A 129 13.44 1.66 7.96
CA ARG A 129 12.23 1.56 7.14
C ARG A 129 12.33 2.55 5.99
N TYR A 130 11.66 2.30 4.89
CA TYR A 130 11.52 3.28 3.82
C TYR A 130 10.25 4.12 4.02
N SER A 131 10.41 5.42 4.27
CA SER A 131 9.30 6.37 4.17
C SER A 131 8.79 6.43 2.73
N LEU A 132 7.57 6.92 2.50
CA LEU A 132 7.04 7.09 1.15
C LEU A 132 8.02 7.86 0.24
N LYS A 133 8.66 8.91 0.75
CA LYS A 133 9.67 9.65 -0.01
C LYS A 133 10.84 8.77 -0.45
N GLN A 134 11.36 7.90 0.43
CA GLN A 134 12.42 6.95 0.07
C GLN A 134 11.93 5.93 -0.96
N GLN A 135 10.68 5.45 -0.83
CA GLN A 135 10.08 4.55 -1.81
C GLN A 135 9.97 5.19 -3.21
N VAL A 136 9.64 6.48 -3.28
CA VAL A 136 9.63 7.24 -4.55
C VAL A 136 11.03 7.39 -5.15
N LEU A 137 12.06 7.61 -4.32
CA LEU A 137 13.45 7.65 -4.80
C LEU A 137 13.90 6.30 -5.39
N HIS A 138 13.61 5.20 -4.70
CA HIS A 138 13.89 3.86 -5.20
C HIS A 138 13.16 3.57 -6.52
N PHE A 139 11.92 4.05 -6.66
CA PHE A 139 11.20 3.94 -7.92
C PHE A 139 11.87 4.73 -9.05
N GLU A 140 12.34 5.95 -8.78
CA GLU A 140 13.09 6.75 -9.76
C GLU A 140 14.38 6.05 -10.19
N GLU A 141 15.12 5.45 -9.24
CA GLU A 141 16.32 4.65 -9.50
C GLU A 141 16.01 3.45 -10.40
N ASP A 142 15.02 2.63 -10.03
CA ASP A 142 14.62 1.44 -10.80
C ASP A 142 14.08 1.81 -12.20
N LEU A 143 13.42 2.96 -12.35
CA LEU A 143 12.98 3.44 -13.66
C LEU A 143 14.15 3.81 -14.58
N ASN A 144 15.23 4.35 -14.06
CA ASN A 144 16.44 4.61 -14.85
C ASN A 144 17.03 3.31 -15.39
N ASP A 145 17.06 2.26 -14.58
CA ASP A 145 17.51 0.93 -15.00
C ASP A 145 16.56 0.29 -16.01
N ILE A 146 15.25 0.40 -15.79
CA ILE A 146 14.23 -0.09 -16.75
C ILE A 146 14.38 0.62 -18.09
N LYS A 147 14.57 1.95 -18.10
CA LYS A 147 14.71 2.74 -19.34
C LYS A 147 15.84 2.22 -20.21
N ASN A 148 16.96 1.78 -19.62
CA ASN A 148 18.10 1.22 -20.34
C ASN A 148 17.80 -0.13 -21.03
N LEU A 149 16.68 -0.78 -20.72
CA LEU A 149 16.24 -2.03 -21.36
C LEU A 149 15.45 -1.79 -22.64
N PHE A 150 15.03 -0.54 -22.92
CA PHE A 150 14.29 -0.17 -24.11
C PHE A 150 15.21 0.45 -25.17
N SER A 151 14.99 0.10 -26.43
CA SER A 151 15.77 0.68 -27.54
C SER A 151 15.26 2.06 -27.98
N HIS A 152 13.98 2.37 -27.74
CA HIS A 152 13.36 3.63 -28.12
C HIS A 152 12.56 4.22 -26.94
N ASP A 153 12.60 5.54 -26.80
CA ASP A 153 11.85 6.26 -25.77
C ASP A 153 10.33 6.07 -25.93
N GLU A 154 9.83 5.89 -27.16
CA GLU A 154 8.41 5.66 -27.42
C GLU A 154 7.90 4.36 -26.77
N ASP A 155 8.67 3.27 -26.89
CA ASP A 155 8.34 1.97 -26.29
C ASP A 155 8.33 2.06 -24.75
N TYR A 156 9.30 2.78 -24.18
CA TYR A 156 9.38 3.04 -22.74
C TYR A 156 8.21 3.88 -22.22
N ASN A 157 7.84 4.93 -22.95
CA ASN A 157 6.71 5.78 -22.60
C ASN A 157 5.38 5.01 -22.71
N GLU A 158 5.23 4.16 -23.73
CA GLU A 158 4.07 3.28 -23.86
C GLU A 158 4.01 2.28 -22.69
N TYR A 159 5.13 1.68 -22.32
CA TYR A 159 5.25 0.81 -21.15
C TYR A 159 4.79 1.51 -19.85
N LEU A 160 5.27 2.72 -19.57
CA LEU A 160 4.87 3.47 -18.38
C LEU A 160 3.39 3.87 -18.40
N SER A 161 2.86 4.31 -19.54
CA SER A 161 1.45 4.68 -19.67
C SER A 161 0.49 3.52 -19.41
N LYS A 162 0.94 2.29 -19.67
CA LYS A 162 0.19 1.05 -19.42
C LYS A 162 0.45 0.44 -18.04
N SER A 163 1.44 0.93 -17.30
CA SER A 163 1.76 0.49 -15.95
C SER A 163 0.79 1.05 -14.90
N ILE A 164 0.68 0.35 -13.77
CA ILE A 164 -0.21 0.72 -12.66
C ILE A 164 0.64 0.99 -11.42
N VAL A 165 0.32 2.07 -10.72
CA VAL A 165 0.84 2.40 -9.39
C VAL A 165 -0.23 2.11 -8.34
N VAL A 166 0.14 1.41 -7.27
CA VAL A 166 -0.72 1.22 -6.09
C VAL A 166 -0.03 1.82 -4.88
N MET A 167 -0.76 2.64 -4.12
CA MET A 167 -0.24 3.29 -2.92
C MET A 167 -1.14 2.98 -1.72
N VAL A 168 -0.60 2.30 -0.70
CA VAL A 168 -1.31 1.91 0.54
C VAL A 168 -0.51 2.38 1.75
N LEU A 169 -0.72 3.63 2.15
CA LEU A 169 -0.03 4.29 3.27
C LEU A 169 -1.02 5.09 4.13
N GLY A 170 -0.53 5.56 5.28
CA GLY A 170 -1.26 6.40 6.22
C GLY A 170 -1.55 5.72 7.55
N SER A 171 -1.66 4.39 7.59
CA SER A 171 -1.94 3.64 8.81
C SER A 171 -0.89 3.91 9.89
N ASN A 172 0.39 3.82 9.54
CA ASN A 172 1.51 4.07 10.46
C ASN A 172 1.62 5.52 10.90
N ASP A 173 1.25 6.49 10.06
CA ASP A 173 1.24 7.91 10.45
C ASP A 173 0.24 8.14 11.61
N TYR A 174 -0.80 7.31 11.70
CA TYR A 174 -1.66 7.31 12.88
C TYR A 174 -1.11 6.42 14.01
N ILE A 175 -0.98 5.10 13.82
CA ILE A 175 -0.71 4.18 14.94
C ILE A 175 0.73 4.21 15.46
N ASN A 176 1.68 4.61 14.61
CA ASN A 176 3.12 4.66 14.89
C ASN A 176 3.65 6.10 14.86
N ASN A 177 2.75 7.09 15.00
CA ASN A 177 3.10 8.49 15.16
C ASN A 177 1.99 9.27 15.92
N TYR A 178 0.89 9.68 15.28
CA TYR A 178 -0.12 10.57 15.88
C TYR A 178 -0.78 10.01 17.15
N LEU A 179 -1.10 8.72 17.18
CA LEU A 179 -1.74 8.04 18.30
C LEU A 179 -0.72 7.44 19.29
N LEU A 180 0.55 7.84 19.18
CA LEU A 180 1.64 7.36 20.04
C LEU A 180 2.35 8.54 20.76
N PRO A 181 1.63 9.28 21.62
CA PRO A 181 2.13 10.51 22.24
C PRO A 181 3.32 10.31 23.19
N THR A 182 3.60 9.07 23.60
CA THR A 182 4.77 8.73 24.42
C THR A 182 6.08 8.82 23.66
N LEU A 183 6.05 8.74 22.32
CA LEU A 183 7.24 8.77 21.46
C LEU A 183 7.22 9.95 20.47
N TYR A 184 6.04 10.46 20.13
CA TYR A 184 5.87 11.49 19.11
C TYR A 184 5.05 12.67 19.64
N THR A 185 5.39 13.88 19.20
CA THR A 185 4.72 15.12 19.63
C THR A 185 3.55 15.54 18.75
N SER A 186 3.27 14.82 17.67
CA SER A 186 2.35 15.22 16.61
C SER A 186 0.92 15.47 17.11
N SER A 187 0.40 14.68 18.05
CA SER A 187 -0.91 14.92 18.67
C SER A 187 -0.97 16.15 19.58
N TYR A 188 0.17 16.60 20.10
CA TYR A 188 0.26 17.84 20.86
C TYR A 188 0.42 19.06 19.95
N THR A 189 0.97 18.87 18.76
CA THR A 189 1.21 19.93 17.77
C THR A 189 0.03 20.17 16.84
N TYR A 190 -0.69 19.12 16.46
CA TYR A 190 -1.74 19.19 15.43
C TYR A 190 -3.07 18.65 15.94
N THR A 191 -4.17 19.34 15.61
CA THR A 191 -5.50 18.72 15.67
C THR A 191 -5.61 17.57 14.65
N PRO A 192 -6.59 16.66 14.80
CA PRO A 192 -6.76 15.55 13.85
C PRO A 192 -6.89 15.99 12.39
N GLU A 193 -7.61 17.08 12.14
CA GLU A 193 -7.78 17.66 10.81
C GLU A 193 -6.49 18.29 10.28
N GLN A 194 -5.75 19.03 11.13
CA GLN A 194 -4.45 19.60 10.75
C GLN A 194 -3.44 18.51 10.40
N TYR A 195 -3.43 17.41 11.15
CA TYR A 195 -2.56 16.28 10.88
C TYR A 195 -2.95 15.58 9.56
N ALA A 196 -4.24 15.34 9.32
CA ALA A 196 -4.70 14.82 8.04
C ALA A 196 -4.29 15.71 6.85
N ASN A 197 -4.39 17.03 6.99
CA ASN A 197 -3.94 17.97 5.96
C ASN A 197 -2.42 17.94 5.75
N LEU A 198 -1.63 17.78 6.82
CA LEU A 198 -0.18 17.58 6.73
C LEU A 198 0.13 16.32 5.90
N LEU A 199 -0.52 15.20 6.22
CA LEU A 199 -0.34 13.95 5.47
C LEU A 199 -0.75 14.10 4.01
N LEU A 200 -1.90 14.70 3.72
CA LEU A 200 -2.37 14.88 2.34
C LEU A 200 -1.45 15.78 1.52
N ASN A 201 -0.89 16.83 2.11
CA ASN A 201 0.07 17.71 1.43
C ASN A 201 1.34 16.97 1.04
N GLU A 202 1.91 16.19 1.96
CA GLU A 202 3.11 15.40 1.67
C GLU A 202 2.79 14.27 0.68
N TYR A 203 1.67 13.58 0.87
CA TYR A 203 1.25 12.52 -0.04
C TYR A 203 1.03 13.03 -1.47
N THR A 204 0.42 14.22 -1.62
CA THR A 204 0.22 14.86 -2.93
C THR A 204 1.54 15.15 -3.62
N ARG A 205 2.55 15.64 -2.90
CA ARG A 205 3.90 15.85 -3.48
C ARG A 205 4.48 14.56 -4.04
N GLN A 206 4.39 13.47 -3.29
CA GLN A 206 4.95 12.18 -3.70
C GLN A 206 4.16 11.56 -4.86
N ILE A 207 2.82 11.67 -4.87
CA ILE A 207 1.98 11.24 -5.99
C ILE A 207 2.36 11.98 -7.28
N LEU A 208 2.51 13.31 -7.20
CA LEU A 208 2.88 14.13 -8.36
C LEU A 208 4.32 13.88 -8.81
N ALA A 209 5.24 13.57 -7.89
CA ALA A 209 6.58 13.13 -8.25
C ALA A 209 6.55 11.84 -9.07
N VAL A 210 5.82 10.82 -8.61
CA VAL A 210 5.65 9.56 -9.35
C VAL A 210 4.97 9.80 -10.71
N GLN A 211 3.91 10.61 -10.76
CA GLN A 211 3.21 10.94 -12.00
C GLN A 211 4.11 11.66 -13.02
N SER A 212 4.99 12.55 -12.54
CA SER A 212 5.94 13.28 -13.39
C SER A 212 6.96 12.37 -14.08
N LEU A 213 7.19 11.16 -13.53
CA LEU A 213 8.09 10.16 -14.11
C LEU A 213 7.48 9.37 -15.28
N GLY A 214 6.20 9.57 -15.61
CA GLY A 214 5.57 9.04 -16.82
C GLY A 214 4.46 8.01 -16.60
N VAL A 215 4.25 7.54 -15.36
CA VAL A 215 3.12 6.66 -15.02
C VAL A 215 1.81 7.44 -14.99
N ARG A 216 0.71 6.80 -15.41
CA ARG A 216 -0.58 7.47 -15.61
C ARG A 216 -1.76 6.84 -14.87
N LYS A 217 -1.60 5.67 -14.26
CA LYS A 217 -2.70 4.95 -13.58
C LYS A 217 -2.37 4.72 -12.12
N PHE A 218 -3.18 5.26 -11.23
CA PHE A 218 -2.95 5.24 -9.79
C PHE A 218 -4.15 4.66 -9.06
N LEU A 219 -3.90 3.74 -8.14
CA LEU A 219 -4.85 3.33 -7.10
C LEU A 219 -4.35 3.83 -5.75
N LEU A 220 -5.07 4.78 -5.18
CA LEU A 220 -4.75 5.40 -3.89
C LEU A 220 -5.70 4.82 -2.83
N ALA A 221 -5.20 3.91 -2.01
CA ALA A 221 -6.00 3.26 -0.99
C ALA A 221 -6.23 4.20 0.20
N ALA A 222 -7.48 4.27 0.66
CA ALA A 222 -7.84 4.85 1.94
C ALA A 222 -7.22 4.05 3.10
N VAL A 223 -7.22 4.65 4.28
CA VAL A 223 -6.85 3.96 5.52
C VAL A 223 -8.06 3.18 6.03
N GLY A 224 -7.86 1.92 6.43
CA GLY A 224 -8.91 1.09 7.03
C GLY A 224 -9.42 1.61 8.38
N PRO A 225 -10.45 0.97 8.99
CA PRO A 225 -10.97 1.36 10.29
C PRO A 225 -9.99 1.00 11.42
N LEU A 226 -8.99 1.87 11.66
CA LEU A 226 -7.92 1.61 12.62
C LEU A 226 -8.42 1.36 14.04
N GLY A 227 -9.52 1.98 14.45
CA GLY A 227 -10.13 1.74 15.77
C GLY A 227 -10.60 0.30 15.95
N CYS A 228 -10.77 -0.45 14.87
CA CYS A 228 -11.21 -1.85 14.89
C CYS A 228 -10.04 -2.86 14.84
N ILE A 229 -8.79 -2.42 14.70
CA ILE A 229 -7.66 -3.36 14.70
C ILE A 229 -7.43 -3.94 16.10
N PRO A 230 -6.92 -5.19 16.23
CA PRO A 230 -6.76 -5.85 17.53
C PRO A 230 -5.99 -5.02 18.57
N ASN A 231 -4.92 -4.33 18.16
CA ASN A 231 -4.10 -3.53 19.06
C ASN A 231 -4.87 -2.35 19.69
N GLN A 232 -5.68 -1.65 18.90
CA GLN A 232 -6.48 -0.50 19.40
C GLN A 232 -7.61 -0.97 20.33
N ARG A 233 -8.30 -2.06 19.98
CA ARG A 233 -9.33 -2.69 20.82
C ARG A 233 -8.76 -3.16 22.17
N ALA A 234 -7.63 -3.86 22.13
CA ALA A 234 -6.93 -4.33 23.32
C ALA A 234 -6.48 -3.18 24.23
N SER A 235 -5.94 -2.11 23.65
CA SER A 235 -5.50 -0.91 24.40
C SER A 235 -6.66 -0.16 25.05
N ALA A 236 -7.85 -0.20 24.43
CA ALA A 236 -9.08 0.36 24.98
C ALA A 236 -9.79 -0.56 26.00
N GLY A 237 -9.28 -1.77 26.23
CA GLY A 237 -9.78 -2.70 27.25
C GLY A 237 -11.05 -3.47 26.85
N GLY A 238 -11.39 -3.57 25.56
CA GLY A 238 -12.63 -4.19 25.14
C GLY A 238 -12.64 -4.74 23.71
N PRO A 239 -13.68 -5.50 23.35
CA PRO A 239 -13.86 -6.03 22.00
C PRO A 239 -14.45 -4.98 21.04
N ASP A 240 -14.84 -3.80 21.50
CA ASP A 240 -15.48 -2.81 20.63
C ASP A 240 -14.45 -1.97 19.89
N CYS A 241 -14.81 -1.50 18.70
CA CYS A 241 -13.98 -0.55 17.97
C CYS A 241 -13.85 0.77 18.73
N VAL A 242 -12.69 1.41 18.61
CA VAL A 242 -12.45 2.73 19.19
C VAL A 242 -12.93 3.81 18.22
N ASP A 243 -14.16 4.30 18.40
CA ASP A 243 -14.80 5.26 17.49
C ASP A 243 -13.99 6.55 17.29
N GLN A 244 -13.36 7.06 18.35
CA GLN A 244 -12.53 8.26 18.26
C GLN A 244 -11.35 8.09 17.28
N VAL A 245 -10.73 6.92 17.26
CA VAL A 245 -9.64 6.61 16.32
C VAL A 245 -10.16 6.60 14.88
N ASN A 246 -11.33 6.00 14.65
CA ASN A 246 -11.96 5.99 13.33
C ASN A 246 -12.36 7.40 12.86
N GLN A 247 -12.83 8.26 13.78
CA GLN A 247 -13.13 9.67 13.46
C GLN A 247 -11.88 10.46 13.05
N ILE A 248 -10.76 10.27 13.75
CA ILE A 248 -9.46 10.90 13.44
C ILE A 248 -9.01 10.52 12.02
N VAL A 249 -9.03 9.22 11.69
CA VAL A 249 -8.66 8.70 10.36
C VAL A 249 -9.61 9.20 9.26
N GLY A 250 -10.88 9.41 9.60
CA GLY A 250 -11.90 9.87 8.66
C GLY A 250 -11.59 11.22 8.02
N TYR A 251 -10.82 12.10 8.68
CA TYR A 251 -10.38 13.37 8.07
C TYR A 251 -9.47 13.12 6.86
N PHE A 252 -8.50 12.21 6.98
CA PHE A 252 -7.61 11.86 5.88
C PHE A 252 -8.36 11.16 4.75
N ASN A 253 -9.22 10.18 5.05
CA ASN A 253 -9.96 9.46 4.01
C ASN A 253 -10.89 10.38 3.19
N ARG A 254 -11.61 11.29 3.86
CA ARG A 254 -12.43 12.29 3.15
C ARG A 254 -11.57 13.23 2.31
N GLY A 255 -10.45 13.70 2.86
CA GLY A 255 -9.52 14.56 2.14
C GLY A 255 -8.87 13.85 0.94
N LEU A 256 -8.53 12.57 1.05
CA LEU A 256 -8.01 11.75 -0.04
C LEU A 256 -9.05 11.57 -1.15
N GLY A 257 -10.33 11.36 -0.80
CA GLY A 257 -11.41 11.33 -1.77
C GLY A 257 -11.58 12.64 -2.54
N SER A 258 -11.42 13.78 -1.86
CA SER A 258 -11.40 15.11 -2.51
C SER A 258 -10.16 15.30 -3.38
N LEU A 259 -8.98 14.90 -2.89
CA LEU A 259 -7.72 14.95 -3.64
C LEU A 259 -7.78 14.14 -4.92
N VAL A 260 -8.33 12.92 -4.90
CA VAL A 260 -8.51 12.10 -6.11
C VAL A 260 -9.37 12.81 -7.15
N LYS A 261 -10.46 13.47 -6.73
CA LYS A 261 -11.30 14.26 -7.66
C LYS A 261 -10.52 15.42 -8.27
N GLN A 262 -9.73 16.11 -7.44
CA GLN A 262 -8.89 17.21 -7.88
C GLN A 262 -7.81 16.73 -8.87
N LEU A 263 -7.08 15.67 -8.55
CA LEU A 263 -6.04 15.11 -9.42
C LEU A 263 -6.59 14.70 -10.80
N ASN A 264 -7.77 14.08 -10.88
CA ASN A 264 -8.40 13.76 -12.16
C ASN A 264 -8.89 15.01 -12.93
N THR A 265 -9.13 16.13 -12.25
CA THR A 265 -9.49 17.40 -12.90
C THR A 265 -8.24 18.09 -13.45
N ASP A 266 -7.17 18.11 -12.65
CA ASP A 266 -5.93 18.85 -12.94
C ASP A 266 -5.03 18.09 -13.93
N HIS A 267 -5.15 16.76 -14.01
CA HIS A 267 -4.33 15.88 -14.85
C HIS A 267 -5.18 14.95 -15.74
N PRO A 268 -5.79 15.48 -16.82
CA PRO A 268 -6.73 14.73 -17.66
C PRO A 268 -6.08 13.59 -18.48
N ASP A 269 -4.75 13.53 -18.53
CA ASP A 269 -3.99 12.45 -19.17
C ASP A 269 -3.73 11.27 -18.22
N SER A 270 -4.14 11.39 -16.95
CA SER A 270 -3.90 10.43 -15.88
C SER A 270 -5.23 9.97 -15.26
N VAL A 271 -5.24 8.78 -14.67
CA VAL A 271 -6.39 8.21 -13.97
C VAL A 271 -6.00 7.92 -12.53
N PHE A 272 -6.71 8.54 -11.60
CA PHE A 272 -6.56 8.30 -10.16
C PHE A 272 -7.83 7.65 -9.61
N LEU A 273 -7.69 6.49 -8.98
CA LEU A 273 -8.78 5.75 -8.35
C LEU A 273 -8.66 5.83 -6.84
N TYR A 274 -9.77 6.15 -6.18
CA TYR A 274 -9.89 6.07 -4.73
C TYR A 274 -10.22 4.62 -4.31
N GLY A 275 -9.28 3.95 -3.65
CA GLY A 275 -9.49 2.62 -3.09
C GLY A 275 -10.21 2.71 -1.75
N ASN A 276 -11.52 2.49 -1.72
CA ASN A 276 -12.33 2.63 -0.51
C ASN A 276 -12.18 1.44 0.46
N THR A 277 -10.98 1.23 0.98
CA THR A 277 -10.65 0.14 1.91
C THR A 277 -11.40 0.25 3.24
N TYR A 278 -11.72 1.46 3.70
CA TYR A 278 -12.44 1.71 4.94
C TYR A 278 -13.82 1.06 4.92
N ASP A 279 -14.65 1.40 3.93
CA ASP A 279 -16.00 0.83 3.82
C ASP A 279 -15.96 -0.66 3.46
N THR A 280 -14.95 -1.07 2.69
CA THR A 280 -14.73 -2.49 2.35
C THR A 280 -14.53 -3.33 3.60
N LEU A 281 -13.60 -2.93 4.48
CA LEU A 281 -13.35 -3.61 5.74
C LEU A 281 -14.51 -3.43 6.72
N GLY A 282 -15.18 -2.27 6.70
CA GLY A 282 -16.40 -2.03 7.46
C GLY A 282 -17.52 -3.00 7.12
N ASP A 283 -17.77 -3.27 5.82
CA ASP A 283 -18.79 -4.24 5.41
C ASP A 283 -18.44 -5.65 5.89
N MET A 284 -17.17 -6.04 5.86
CA MET A 284 -16.73 -7.35 6.38
C MET A 284 -16.92 -7.48 7.89
N LEU A 285 -16.57 -6.44 8.64
CA LEU A 285 -16.74 -6.42 10.10
C LEU A 285 -18.22 -6.51 10.47
N ASN A 286 -19.09 -5.83 9.72
CA ASN A 286 -20.53 -5.78 9.98
C ASN A 286 -21.31 -6.96 9.38
N ASN A 287 -20.76 -7.65 8.37
CA ASN A 287 -21.41 -8.75 7.66
C ASN A 287 -20.46 -9.95 7.46
N PRO A 288 -19.86 -10.51 8.53
CA PRO A 288 -18.82 -11.54 8.41
C PRO A 288 -19.29 -12.77 7.61
N ASP A 289 -20.55 -13.18 7.77
CA ASP A 289 -21.12 -14.34 7.07
C ASP A 289 -21.05 -14.25 5.53
N LYS A 290 -20.97 -13.04 4.95
CA LYS A 290 -20.80 -12.85 3.50
C LYS A 290 -19.39 -13.21 3.02
N TYR A 291 -18.42 -13.18 3.92
CA TYR A 291 -16.98 -13.25 3.62
C TYR A 291 -16.29 -14.51 4.17
N GLY A 292 -17.03 -15.33 4.90
CA GLY A 292 -16.53 -16.57 5.49
C GLY A 292 -17.11 -16.79 6.89
N LYS A 293 -16.87 -17.97 7.45
CA LYS A 293 -17.21 -18.31 8.84
C LYS A 293 -15.96 -18.55 9.65
#